data_AF-A0A528HCX1-F1
#
_entry.id   AF-A0A528HCX1-F1
#
_cell.length_a   1.000
_cell.length_b   1.000
_cell.length_c   1.000
_cell.angle_alpha   90.00
_cell.angle_beta   90.00
_cell.angle_gamma   90.00
#
_symmetry.space_group_name_H-M   'P 1'
#
loop_
_entity.id
_entity.type
_entity.pdbx_description
1 polymer ?
#
loop_
_entity_poly.entity_id
_entity_poly.type
_entity_poly.pdbx_seq_one_letter_code
_entity_poly.pdbx_strand_id
1 'polypeptide(L)'
;SERMDGMLQKLGLKEDEAIIHPWINKALEKAQKKVEARNFDIRKNLLKYDDVSNDQRKVVFEQRLELMDGEGLSETIAEMREGVIEEIVAKAIPENAYAEQWNVAGLKAEVAEFLNLDLPIEDWVKEEGIAEDDIRERISQAAETAAKERAERFGPDVMTYVERSVVLQTLDHLWREHIVN
;
A
#
# COMPACT_ATOMS: atom_id res chain seq x y z
N SER A 1 -16.61 43.66 -7.90
CA SER A 1 -16.02 44.82 -8.58
C SER A 1 -17.01 45.98 -8.76
N GLU A 2 -18.33 45.74 -8.88
CA GLU A 2 -19.33 46.78 -9.17
C GLU A 2 -19.40 47.97 -8.19
N ARG A 3 -19.11 47.76 -6.90
CA ARG A 3 -19.12 48.85 -5.90
C ARG A 3 -17.96 49.84 -6.05
N MET A 4 -16.83 49.41 -6.61
CA MET A 4 -15.69 50.31 -6.85
C MET A 4 -15.91 51.15 -8.09
N ASP A 5 -16.41 50.55 -9.18
CA ASP A 5 -16.80 51.27 -10.40
C ASP A 5 -17.84 52.35 -10.11
N GLY A 6 -18.87 52.02 -9.31
CA GLY A 6 -19.90 52.99 -8.92
C GLY A 6 -19.39 54.13 -8.01
N MET A 7 -18.28 53.93 -7.29
CA MET A 7 -17.64 54.97 -6.49
C MET A 7 -16.77 55.89 -7.35
N LEU A 8 -16.10 55.34 -8.38
CA LEU A 8 -15.26 56.08 -9.32
C LEU A 8 -16.09 56.99 -10.24
N GLN A 9 -17.25 56.52 -10.72
CA GLN A 9 -18.21 57.35 -11.46
C GLN A 9 -18.75 58.53 -10.63
N LYS A 10 -18.98 58.33 -9.32
CA LYS A 10 -19.47 59.39 -8.42
C LYS A 10 -18.42 60.45 -8.08
N LEU A 11 -17.12 60.15 -8.24
CA LEU A 11 -16.03 61.13 -8.07
C LEU A 11 -15.85 62.05 -9.29
N GLY A 12 -16.60 61.85 -10.39
CA GLY A 12 -16.59 62.74 -11.54
C GLY A 12 -15.43 62.53 -12.52
N LEU A 13 -14.73 61.39 -12.45
CA LEU A 13 -13.68 61.01 -13.40
C LEU A 13 -14.32 60.73 -14.78
N LYS A 14 -13.79 61.38 -15.83
CA LYS A 14 -14.25 61.18 -17.22
C LYS A 14 -13.53 59.99 -17.87
N GLU A 15 -14.15 59.38 -18.87
CA GLU A 15 -13.45 58.43 -19.74
C GLU A 15 -12.20 59.11 -20.34
N ASP A 16 -11.07 58.41 -20.31
CA ASP A 16 -9.73 58.85 -20.78
C ASP A 16 -8.91 59.80 -19.87
N GLU A 17 -9.29 60.05 -18.61
CA GLU A 17 -8.41 60.73 -17.64
C GLU A 17 -7.54 59.76 -16.81
N ALA A 18 -6.25 60.09 -16.63
CA ALA A 18 -5.31 59.29 -15.86
C ALA A 18 -5.70 59.29 -14.36
N ILE A 19 -6.07 58.12 -13.85
CA ILE A 19 -6.43 57.94 -12.44
C ILE A 19 -5.16 57.84 -11.60
N ILE A 20 -4.74 58.95 -10.98
CA ILE A 20 -3.58 59.00 -10.08
C ILE A 20 -4.07 59.33 -8.67
N HIS A 21 -4.65 58.34 -7.98
CA HIS A 21 -5.07 58.50 -6.60
C HIS A 21 -4.40 57.46 -5.68
N PRO A 22 -3.63 57.87 -4.65
CA PRO A 22 -2.86 56.95 -3.80
C PRO A 22 -3.69 55.85 -3.13
N TRP A 23 -4.98 56.08 -2.87
CA TRP A 23 -5.88 55.09 -2.27
C TRP A 23 -6.28 53.98 -3.24
N ILE A 24 -6.36 54.27 -4.55
CA ILE A 24 -6.65 53.29 -5.61
C ILE A 24 -5.45 52.37 -5.81
N ASN A 25 -4.22 52.93 -5.85
CA ASN A 25 -3.00 52.12 -5.89
C ASN A 25 -2.90 51.19 -4.67
N LYS A 26 -3.20 51.69 -3.46
CA LYS A 26 -3.24 50.85 -2.24
C LYS A 26 -4.36 49.80 -2.29
N ALA A 27 -5.52 50.11 -2.89
CA ALA A 27 -6.61 49.15 -3.05
C ALA A 27 -6.26 48.05 -4.06
N LEU A 28 -5.61 48.42 -5.18
CA LEU A 28 -5.10 47.48 -6.18
C LEU A 28 -4.02 46.58 -5.60
N GLU A 29 -3.06 47.13 -4.85
CA GLU A 29 -2.03 46.36 -4.15
C GLU A 29 -2.65 45.37 -3.14
N LYS A 30 -3.64 45.79 -2.36
CA LYS A 30 -4.37 44.90 -1.45
C LYS A 30 -5.14 43.80 -2.19
N ALA A 31 -5.75 44.13 -3.33
CA ALA A 31 -6.45 43.15 -4.16
C ALA A 31 -5.47 42.13 -4.75
N GLN A 32 -4.31 42.57 -5.24
CA GLN A 32 -3.22 41.71 -5.72
C GLN A 32 -2.72 40.78 -4.60
N LYS A 33 -2.39 41.31 -3.43
CA LYS A 33 -1.99 40.50 -2.25
C LYS A 33 -3.03 39.46 -1.88
N LYS A 34 -4.33 39.77 -1.98
CA LYS A 34 -5.41 38.82 -1.70
C LYS A 34 -5.48 37.70 -2.75
N VAL A 35 -5.27 38.01 -4.02
CA VAL A 35 -5.21 37.02 -5.10
C VAL A 35 -3.98 36.12 -4.94
N GLU A 36 -2.82 36.71 -4.63
CA GLU A 36 -1.58 35.97 -4.37
C GLU A 36 -1.72 35.06 -3.15
N ALA A 37 -2.28 35.54 -2.04
CA ALA A 37 -2.54 34.72 -0.85
C ALA A 37 -3.45 33.53 -1.18
N ARG A 38 -4.54 33.76 -1.94
CA ARG A 38 -5.43 32.68 -2.38
C ARG A 38 -4.69 31.66 -3.27
N ASN A 39 -3.88 32.13 -4.22
CA ASN A 39 -3.09 31.25 -5.09
C ASN A 39 -2.05 30.46 -4.29
N PHE A 40 -1.42 31.10 -3.31
CA PHE A 40 -0.48 30.46 -2.39
C PHE A 40 -1.17 29.37 -1.56
N ASP A 41 -2.34 29.63 -1.00
CA ASP A 41 -3.09 28.64 -0.22
C ASP A 41 -3.51 27.43 -1.08
N ILE A 42 -3.92 27.66 -2.33
CA ILE A 42 -4.21 26.59 -3.29
C ILE A 42 -2.96 25.73 -3.54
N ARG A 43 -1.81 26.37 -3.85
CA ARG A 43 -0.54 25.66 -4.07
C ARG A 43 -0.09 24.90 -2.82
N LYS A 44 -0.22 25.51 -1.64
CA LYS A 44 0.12 24.87 -0.36
C LYS A 44 -0.71 23.63 -0.12
N ASN A 45 -2.01 23.66 -0.42
CA ASN A 45 -2.85 22.48 -0.27
C ASN A 45 -2.48 21.40 -1.30
N LEU A 46 -2.20 21.76 -2.56
CA LEU A 46 -1.70 20.80 -3.56
C LEU A 46 -0.37 20.17 -3.17
N LEU A 47 0.58 20.96 -2.66
CA LEU A 47 1.88 20.48 -2.18
C LEU A 47 1.72 19.47 -1.05
N LYS A 48 0.78 19.65 -0.13
CA LYS A 48 0.54 18.66 0.94
C LYS A 48 0.09 17.29 0.42
N TYR A 49 -0.72 17.25 -0.64
CA TYR A 49 -1.11 15.97 -1.25
C TYR A 49 0.07 15.33 -1.98
N ASP A 50 0.88 16.16 -2.66
CA ASP A 50 2.11 15.71 -3.32
C ASP A 50 3.14 15.17 -2.31
N ASP A 51 3.29 15.83 -1.16
CA ASP A 51 4.20 15.42 -0.08
C ASP A 51 3.87 13.99 0.39
N VAL A 52 2.58 13.66 0.59
CA VAL A 52 2.17 12.31 1.00
C VAL A 52 2.51 11.27 -0.07
N SER A 53 2.20 11.54 -1.34
CA SER A 53 2.51 10.62 -2.45
C SER A 53 4.01 10.45 -2.65
N ASN A 54 4.78 11.54 -2.50
CA ASN A 54 6.24 11.54 -2.59
C ASN A 54 6.88 10.74 -1.46
N ASP A 55 6.39 10.88 -0.22
CA ASP A 55 6.92 10.11 0.90
C ASP A 55 6.61 8.62 0.78
N GLN A 56 5.40 8.25 0.36
CA GLN A 56 5.07 6.86 0.02
C GLN A 56 6.00 6.32 -1.08
N ARG A 57 6.20 7.11 -2.14
CA ARG A 57 7.10 6.75 -3.24
C ARG A 57 8.52 6.51 -2.75
N LYS A 58 9.06 7.37 -1.89
CA LYS A 58 10.43 7.17 -1.35
C LYS A 58 10.55 5.82 -0.64
N VAL A 59 9.61 5.50 0.26
CA VAL A 59 9.60 4.24 1.02
C VAL A 59 9.56 3.03 0.08
N VAL A 60 8.65 3.03 -0.90
CA VAL A 60 8.52 1.91 -1.87
C VAL A 60 9.78 1.76 -2.72
N PHE A 61 10.37 2.86 -3.19
CA PHE A 61 11.58 2.81 -4.00
C PHE A 61 12.81 2.40 -3.19
N GLU A 62 12.89 2.78 -1.92
CA GLU A 62 13.94 2.33 -0.98
C GLU A 62 13.83 0.82 -0.75
N GLN A 63 12.65 0.32 -0.40
CA GLN A 63 12.41 -1.12 -0.27
C GLN A 63 12.70 -1.88 -1.57
N ARG A 64 12.32 -1.31 -2.72
CA ARG A 64 12.61 -1.91 -4.03
C ARG A 64 14.12 -2.01 -4.31
N LEU A 65 14.89 -1.01 -3.89
CA LEU A 65 16.34 -1.01 -4.02
C LEU A 65 16.95 -2.09 -3.12
N GLU A 66 16.50 -2.19 -1.87
CA GLU A 66 16.94 -3.22 -0.92
C GLU A 66 16.70 -4.64 -1.48
N LEU A 67 15.52 -4.88 -2.05
CA LEU A 67 15.17 -6.17 -2.68
C LEU A 67 16.03 -6.48 -3.91
N MET A 68 16.50 -5.46 -4.63
CA MET A 68 17.40 -5.62 -5.77
C MET A 68 18.85 -5.92 -5.35
N ASP A 69 19.34 -5.22 -4.33
CA ASP A 69 20.74 -5.26 -3.89
C ASP A 69 21.04 -6.41 -2.91
N GLY A 70 20.01 -6.98 -2.27
CA GLY A 70 20.15 -8.09 -1.33
C GLY A 70 20.70 -9.38 -1.96
N GLU A 71 21.46 -10.14 -1.16
CA GLU A 71 22.11 -11.41 -1.56
C GLU A 71 21.09 -12.51 -1.91
N GLY A 72 19.91 -12.49 -1.29
CA GLY A 72 18.78 -13.38 -1.56
C GLY A 72 17.52 -12.93 -0.81
N LEU A 73 16.37 -13.47 -1.18
CA LEU A 73 15.06 -13.11 -0.58
C LEU A 73 14.39 -14.29 0.13
N SER A 74 15.09 -15.42 0.26
CA SER A 74 14.48 -16.67 0.71
C SER A 74 13.97 -16.58 2.15
N GLU A 75 14.65 -15.85 3.04
CA GLU A 75 14.20 -15.61 4.41
C GLU A 75 12.95 -14.73 4.43
N THR A 76 12.96 -13.60 3.73
CA THR A 76 11.78 -12.71 3.61
C THR A 76 10.57 -13.45 3.02
N ILE A 77 10.78 -14.32 2.04
CA ILE A 77 9.71 -15.14 1.43
C ILE A 77 9.22 -16.22 2.41
N ALA A 78 10.10 -16.77 3.25
CA ALA A 78 9.71 -17.68 4.32
C ALA A 78 8.82 -16.97 5.36
N GLU A 79 9.19 -15.75 5.76
CA GLU A 79 8.37 -14.92 6.66
C GLU A 79 7.01 -14.56 6.04
N MET A 80 6.98 -14.14 4.77
CA MET A 80 5.73 -13.89 4.04
C MET A 80 4.84 -15.13 3.98
N ARG A 81 5.44 -16.31 3.76
CA ARG A 81 4.71 -17.58 3.73
C ARG A 81 4.14 -17.92 5.11
N GLU A 82 4.89 -17.74 6.18
CA GLU A 82 4.40 -17.97 7.54
C GLU A 82 3.23 -17.04 7.86
N GLY A 83 3.33 -15.75 7.51
CA GLY A 83 2.24 -14.80 7.69
C GLY A 83 0.95 -15.21 6.95
N VAL A 84 1.07 -15.71 5.72
CA VAL A 84 -0.09 -16.26 4.98
C VAL A 84 -0.67 -17.48 5.70
N ILE A 85 0.18 -18.37 6.23
CA ILE A 85 -0.27 -19.56 6.97
C ILE A 85 -1.00 -19.16 8.25
N GLU A 86 -0.47 -18.20 9.00
CA GLU A 86 -1.12 -17.64 10.18
C GLU A 86 -2.50 -17.07 9.85
N GLU A 87 -2.62 -16.30 8.78
CA GLU A 87 -3.90 -15.71 8.35
C GLU A 87 -4.95 -16.76 7.96
N ILE A 88 -4.59 -17.75 7.14
CA ILE A 88 -5.54 -18.80 6.71
C ILE A 88 -5.96 -19.71 7.88
N VAL A 89 -5.03 -20.00 8.80
CA VAL A 89 -5.32 -20.80 10.00
C VAL A 89 -6.23 -20.02 10.93
N ALA A 90 -5.89 -18.78 11.29
CA ALA A 90 -6.70 -17.95 12.20
C ALA A 90 -8.11 -17.70 11.64
N LYS A 91 -8.25 -17.59 10.31
CA LYS A 91 -9.55 -17.46 9.64
C LYS A 91 -10.39 -18.73 9.75
N ALA A 92 -9.78 -19.90 9.68
CA ALA A 92 -10.49 -21.18 9.72
C ALA A 92 -10.69 -21.73 11.14
N ILE A 93 -9.80 -21.38 12.07
CA ILE A 93 -9.75 -21.82 13.45
C ILE A 93 -9.73 -20.57 14.34
N PRO A 94 -10.90 -20.01 14.68
CA PRO A 94 -10.96 -18.83 15.54
C PRO A 94 -10.45 -19.15 16.95
N GLU A 95 -9.84 -18.16 17.60
CA GLU A 95 -9.37 -18.31 18.98
C GLU A 95 -10.49 -18.80 19.92
N ASN A 96 -10.18 -19.78 20.76
CA ASN A 96 -11.10 -20.38 21.73
C ASN A 96 -12.30 -21.13 21.11
N ALA A 97 -12.28 -21.42 19.81
CA ALA A 97 -13.31 -22.23 19.18
C ALA A 97 -13.13 -23.72 19.51
N TYR A 98 -14.24 -24.43 19.72
CA TYR A 98 -14.22 -25.89 19.81
C TYR A 98 -13.90 -26.49 18.44
N ALA A 99 -13.29 -27.68 18.40
CA ALA A 99 -12.92 -28.37 17.17
C ALA A 99 -14.09 -28.54 16.17
N GLU A 100 -15.31 -28.69 16.68
CA GLU A 100 -16.55 -28.78 15.88
C GLU A 100 -16.89 -27.50 15.10
N GLN A 101 -16.32 -26.35 15.50
CA GLN A 101 -16.55 -25.05 14.89
C GLN A 101 -15.47 -24.69 13.85
N TRP A 102 -14.42 -25.52 13.71
CA TRP A 102 -13.34 -25.27 12.78
C TRP A 102 -13.82 -25.44 11.35
N ASN A 103 -13.49 -24.48 10.48
CA ASN A 103 -13.79 -24.56 9.06
C ASN A 103 -12.70 -25.36 8.32
N VAL A 104 -12.65 -26.66 8.56
CA VAL A 104 -11.64 -27.57 8.00
C VAL A 104 -11.66 -27.58 6.46
N ALA A 105 -12.85 -27.56 5.86
CA ALA A 105 -12.99 -27.54 4.41
C ALA A 105 -12.47 -26.22 3.81
N GLY A 106 -12.72 -25.09 4.47
CA GLY A 106 -12.18 -23.79 4.09
C GLY A 106 -10.65 -23.75 4.21
N LEU A 107 -10.10 -24.25 5.32
CA LEU A 107 -8.65 -24.32 5.52
C LEU A 107 -7.98 -25.15 4.41
N LYS A 108 -8.53 -26.31 4.08
CA LYS A 108 -8.01 -27.16 2.99
C LYS A 108 -8.07 -26.46 1.64
N ALA A 109 -9.15 -25.75 1.35
CA ALA A 109 -9.28 -24.99 0.10
C ALA A 109 -8.24 -23.87 0.01
N GLU A 110 -8.05 -23.10 1.08
CA GLU A 110 -7.08 -21.98 1.10
C GLU A 110 -5.63 -22.48 1.08
N VAL A 111 -5.31 -23.58 1.77
CA VAL A 111 -4.00 -24.24 1.65
C VAL A 111 -3.72 -24.68 0.22
N ALA A 112 -4.71 -25.25 -0.47
CA ALA A 112 -4.56 -25.62 -1.87
C ALA A 112 -4.42 -24.39 -2.78
N GLU A 113 -5.15 -23.31 -2.52
CA GLU A 113 -5.14 -22.08 -3.32
C GLU A 113 -3.82 -21.30 -3.16
N PHE A 114 -3.40 -21.04 -1.93
CA PHE A 114 -2.25 -20.17 -1.64
C PHE A 114 -0.92 -20.92 -1.62
N LEU A 115 -0.90 -22.15 -1.10
CA LEU A 115 0.35 -22.93 -0.94
C LEU A 115 0.53 -23.96 -2.06
N ASN A 116 -0.54 -24.25 -2.82
CA ASN A 116 -0.56 -25.32 -3.83
C ASN A 116 -0.16 -26.68 -3.23
N LEU A 117 -0.72 -26.99 -2.06
CA LEU A 117 -0.52 -28.25 -1.33
C LEU A 117 -1.85 -28.98 -1.12
N ASP A 118 -1.84 -30.29 -1.33
CA ASP A 118 -2.96 -31.18 -0.99
C ASP A 118 -2.62 -31.91 0.31
N LEU A 119 -3.00 -31.30 1.44
CA LEU A 119 -2.71 -31.83 2.78
C LEU A 119 -3.93 -32.56 3.35
N PRO A 120 -3.73 -33.65 4.11
CA PRO A 120 -4.81 -34.41 4.73
C PRO A 120 -5.32 -33.72 6.03
N ILE A 121 -5.69 -32.44 5.94
CA ILE A 121 -6.13 -31.62 7.08
C ILE A 121 -7.34 -32.23 7.78
N GLU A 122 -8.26 -32.81 7.00
CA GLU A 122 -9.43 -33.53 7.53
C GLU A 122 -9.08 -34.71 8.42
N ASP A 123 -7.92 -35.33 8.22
CA ASP A 123 -7.48 -36.45 9.04
C ASP A 123 -6.75 -35.94 10.30
N TRP A 124 -5.97 -34.87 10.18
CA TRP A 124 -5.30 -34.24 11.32
C TRP A 124 -6.28 -33.74 12.39
N VAL A 125 -7.40 -33.15 11.98
CA VAL A 125 -8.41 -32.63 12.93
C VAL A 125 -9.14 -33.76 13.68
N LYS A 126 -9.09 -35.00 13.19
CA LYS A 126 -9.66 -36.17 13.88
C LYS A 126 -8.72 -36.75 14.93
N GLU A 127 -7.46 -36.32 14.97
CA GLU A 127 -6.48 -36.82 15.93
C GLU A 127 -6.81 -36.32 17.35
N GLU A 128 -6.68 -37.23 18.33
CA GLU A 128 -7.02 -36.91 19.71
C GLU A 128 -5.98 -35.94 20.30
N GLY A 129 -6.45 -34.79 20.78
CA GLY A 129 -5.59 -33.76 21.38
C GLY A 129 -4.98 -32.76 20.41
N ILE A 130 -5.38 -32.77 19.13
CA ILE A 130 -4.93 -31.78 18.13
C ILE A 130 -5.37 -30.36 18.53
N ALA A 131 -4.42 -29.42 18.53
CA ALA A 131 -4.67 -28.01 18.73
C ALA A 131 -4.44 -27.21 17.44
N GLU A 132 -4.86 -25.94 17.46
CA GLU A 132 -4.58 -24.97 16.39
C GLU A 132 -3.08 -24.90 16.07
N ASP A 133 -2.24 -24.81 17.11
CA ASP A 133 -0.78 -24.72 16.97
C ASP A 133 -0.21 -25.94 16.23
N ASP A 134 -0.75 -27.15 16.48
CA ASP A 134 -0.30 -28.37 15.79
C ASP A 134 -0.67 -28.34 14.30
N ILE A 135 -1.87 -27.83 13.96
CA ILE A 135 -2.30 -27.68 12.57
C ILE A 135 -1.43 -26.65 11.86
N ARG A 136 -1.20 -25.49 12.48
CA ARG A 136 -0.32 -24.44 11.94
C ARG A 136 1.08 -25.00 11.69
N GLU A 137 1.69 -25.63 12.69
CA GLU A 137 3.04 -26.19 12.57
C GLU A 137 3.14 -27.23 11.45
N ARG A 138 2.17 -28.14 11.32
CA ARG A 138 2.16 -29.14 10.24
C ARG A 138 2.06 -28.49 8.85
N ILE A 139 1.24 -27.45 8.70
CA ILE A 139 1.12 -26.72 7.43
C ILE A 139 2.45 -26.00 7.13
N SER A 140 3.03 -25.29 8.11
CA SER A 140 4.31 -24.60 7.96
C SER A 140 5.44 -25.55 7.59
N GLN A 141 5.56 -26.70 8.26
CA GLN A 141 6.56 -27.72 7.94
C GLN A 141 6.37 -28.29 6.52
N ALA A 142 5.14 -28.58 6.12
CA ALA A 142 4.85 -29.08 4.77
C ALA A 142 5.19 -28.03 3.70
N ALA A 143 4.87 -26.77 3.95
CA ALA A 143 5.14 -25.66 3.03
C ALA A 143 6.64 -25.35 2.93
N GLU A 144 7.37 -25.40 4.05
CA GLU A 144 8.83 -25.29 4.09
C GLU A 144 9.50 -26.42 3.29
N THR A 145 9.05 -27.66 3.50
CA THR A 145 9.57 -28.83 2.78
C THR A 145 9.35 -28.67 1.28
N ALA A 146 8.14 -28.31 0.85
CA ALA A 146 7.83 -28.09 -0.56
C ALA A 146 8.63 -26.93 -1.17
N ALA A 147 8.86 -25.85 -0.42
CA ALA A 147 9.67 -24.72 -0.85
C ALA A 147 11.14 -25.15 -1.04
N LYS A 148 11.68 -25.91 -0.09
CA LYS A 148 13.05 -26.43 -0.14
C LYS A 148 13.26 -27.41 -1.30
N GLU A 149 12.36 -28.37 -1.49
CA GLU A 149 12.41 -29.31 -2.61
C GLU A 149 12.37 -28.57 -3.96
N ARG A 150 11.55 -27.52 -4.05
CA ARG A 150 11.49 -26.65 -5.23
C ARG A 150 12.81 -25.92 -5.46
N ALA A 151 13.39 -25.32 -4.42
CA ALA A 151 14.68 -24.63 -4.51
C ALA A 151 15.82 -25.57 -4.93
N GLU A 152 15.87 -26.78 -4.36
CA GLU A 152 16.86 -27.81 -4.71
C GLU A 152 16.73 -28.25 -6.18
N ARG A 153 15.50 -28.38 -6.68
CA ARG A 153 15.24 -28.79 -8.07
C ARG A 153 15.75 -27.78 -9.10
N PHE A 154 15.67 -26.48 -8.82
CA PHE A 154 16.10 -25.42 -9.74
C PHE A 154 17.54 -24.94 -9.50
N GLY A 155 18.07 -25.17 -8.29
CA GLY A 155 19.36 -24.66 -7.86
C GLY A 155 19.30 -23.22 -7.34
N PRO A 156 20.29 -22.81 -6.54
CA PRO A 156 20.26 -21.54 -5.80
C PRO A 156 20.20 -20.31 -6.71
N ASP A 157 21.00 -20.26 -7.79
CA ASP A 157 21.07 -19.08 -8.67
C ASP A 157 19.74 -18.80 -9.36
N VAL A 158 19.09 -19.85 -9.86
CA VAL A 158 17.79 -19.74 -10.55
C VAL A 158 16.70 -19.40 -9.55
N MET A 159 16.69 -20.04 -8.38
CA MET A 159 15.67 -19.78 -7.36
C MET A 159 15.76 -18.33 -6.87
N THR A 160 16.95 -17.82 -6.54
CA THR A 160 17.15 -16.42 -6.13
C THR A 160 16.67 -15.44 -7.21
N TYR A 161 16.94 -15.73 -8.49
CA TYR A 161 16.43 -14.91 -9.59
C TYR A 161 14.90 -14.92 -9.67
N VAL A 162 14.28 -16.09 -9.55
CA VAL A 162 12.82 -16.26 -9.60
C VAL A 162 12.15 -15.52 -8.43
N GLU A 163 12.64 -15.74 -7.21
CA GLU A 163 12.17 -15.07 -5.99
C GLU A 163 12.18 -13.55 -6.16
N ARG A 164 13.34 -13.00 -6.55
CA ARG A 164 13.49 -11.56 -6.79
C ARG A 164 12.56 -11.05 -7.88
N SER A 165 12.46 -11.77 -8.99
CA SER A 165 11.60 -11.39 -10.11
C SER A 165 10.13 -11.32 -9.69
N VAL A 166 9.63 -12.35 -9.01
CA VAL A 166 8.23 -12.43 -8.56
C VAL A 166 7.91 -11.33 -7.55
N VAL A 167 8.76 -11.14 -6.53
CA VAL A 167 8.53 -10.11 -5.50
C VAL A 167 8.55 -8.71 -6.11
N LEU A 168 9.54 -8.38 -6.95
CA LEU A 168 9.62 -7.07 -7.59
C LEU A 168 8.45 -6.81 -8.54
N GLN A 169 8.05 -7.80 -9.34
CA GLN A 169 6.90 -7.67 -10.24
C GLN A 169 5.59 -7.45 -9.45
N THR A 170 5.44 -8.13 -8.32
CA THR A 170 4.27 -8.00 -7.44
C THR A 170 4.25 -6.63 -6.77
N LEU A 171 5.38 -6.17 -6.22
CA LEU A 171 5.53 -4.84 -5.65
C LEU A 171 5.22 -3.75 -6.69
N ASP A 172 5.81 -3.84 -7.89
CA ASP A 172 5.60 -2.88 -8.97
C ASP A 172 4.14 -2.89 -9.45
N HIS A 173 3.45 -4.03 -9.41
CA HIS A 173 2.02 -4.13 -9.73
C HIS A 173 1.15 -3.46 -8.66
N LEU A 174 1.30 -3.85 -7.40
CA LEU A 174 0.51 -3.31 -6.28
C LEU A 174 0.74 -1.81 -6.08
N TRP A 175 1.97 -1.33 -6.26
CA TRP A 175 2.28 0.10 -6.21
C TRP A 175 1.58 0.89 -7.32
N ARG A 176 1.51 0.34 -8.54
CA ARG A 176 0.76 0.98 -9.64
C ARG A 176 -0.72 1.04 -9.35
N GLU A 177 -1.31 -0.01 -8.79
CA GLU A 177 -2.71 0.00 -8.38
C GLU A 177 -2.96 1.03 -7.27
N HIS A 178 -2.09 1.10 -6.28
CA HIS A 178 -2.15 2.08 -5.19
C HIS A 178 -2.06 3.53 -5.68
N ILE A 179 -1.27 3.82 -6.72
CA ILE A 179 -1.21 5.18 -7.31
C ILE A 179 -2.49 5.54 -8.07
N VAL A 180 -3.15 4.55 -8.69
CA VAL A 180 -4.33 4.78 -9.53
C VAL A 180 -5.60 4.94 -8.69
N ASN A 181 -5.66 4.29 -7.52
CA ASN A 181 -6.75 4.36 -6.56
C ASN A 181 -6.69 5.60 -5.66
#